data_AF-A0A521N1M0-F1
#
_entry.id   AF-A0A521N1M0-F1
#
_cell.length_a   1.000
_cell.length_b   1.000
_cell.length_c   1.000
_cell.angle_alpha   90.00
_cell.angle_beta   90.00
_cell.angle_gamma   90.00
#
_symmetry.space_group_name_H-M   'P 1'
#
loop_
_entity.id
_entity.type
_entity.pdbx_description
1 polymer ?
#
loop_
_entity_poly.entity_id
_entity_poly.type
_entity_poly.pdbx_seq_one_letter_code
_entity_poly.pdbx_strand_id
1 'polypeptide(L)' 'GFKEQMQVTVNHGVFMGNEGTVLRGGKKKVYVKLESLGQVMVVEFPAEFLSPI' A
#
# COMPACT_ATOMS: atom_id res chain seq x y z
N GLY A 1 2.42 4.26 -12.44
CA GLY A 1 1.33 3.49 -11.82
C GLY A 1 1.94 2.31 -11.10
N PHE A 2 1.36 1.91 -9.98
CA PHE A 2 1.91 0.84 -9.12
C PHE A 2 1.82 -0.52 -9.81
N LYS A 3 2.80 -1.39 -9.58
CA LYS A 3 2.86 -2.76 -10.09
C LYS A 3 2.79 -3.75 -8.92
N GLU A 4 2.35 -4.97 -9.19
CA GLU A 4 2.37 -6.04 -8.20
C GLU A 4 3.80 -6.25 -7.66
N GLN A 5 3.90 -6.62 -6.39
CA GLN A 5 5.13 -6.81 -5.62
C GLN A 5 5.98 -5.55 -5.37
N MET A 6 5.53 -4.37 -5.83
CA MET A 6 6.19 -3.10 -5.52
C MET A 6 6.07 -2.76 -4.03
N GLN A 7 7.17 -2.34 -3.41
CA GLN A 7 7.14 -1.80 -2.05
C GLN A 7 6.69 -0.34 -2.07
N VAL A 8 5.86 0.02 -1.11
CA VAL A 8 5.29 1.36 -0.97
C VAL A 8 5.21 1.77 0.48
N THR A 9 5.34 3.06 0.73
CA THR A 9 5.02 3.69 2.03
C THR A 9 3.67 4.39 1.92
N VAL A 10 2.84 4.24 2.95
CA VAL A 10 1.58 4.97 3.09
C VAL A 10 1.85 6.34 3.68
N ASN A 11 1.36 7.41 3.03
CA ASN A 11 1.63 8.79 3.43
C ASN A 11 0.44 9.47 4.12
N HIS A 12 -0.71 8.80 4.25
CA HIS A 12 -1.95 9.39 4.78
C HIS A 12 -2.76 8.44 5.65
N GLY A 13 -3.60 9.02 6.51
CA GLY A 13 -4.59 8.30 7.32
C GLY A 13 -3.96 7.47 8.44
N VAL A 14 -4.74 6.53 8.96
CA VAL A 14 -4.37 5.72 10.14
C VAL A 14 -3.21 4.75 9.90
N PHE A 15 -2.85 4.51 8.64
CA PHE A 15 -1.75 3.64 8.25
C PHE A 15 -0.50 4.43 7.81
N MET A 16 -0.50 5.75 7.99
CA MET A 16 0.63 6.60 7.61
C MET A 16 1.93 6.13 8.28
N GLY A 17 3.01 6.06 7.49
CA GLY A 17 4.32 5.59 7.92
C GLY A 17 4.50 4.07 7.80
N ASN A 18 3.43 3.31 7.59
CA ASN A 18 3.56 1.87 7.35
C ASN A 18 4.05 1.60 5.93
N GLU A 19 4.93 0.61 5.81
CA GLU A 19 5.34 0.03 4.54
C GLU A 19 4.43 -1.14 4.17
N GLY A 20 4.30 -1.38 2.87
CA GLY A 20 3.48 -2.45 2.35
C GLY A 20 3.91 -2.92 0.98
N THR A 21 3.32 -4.04 0.55
CA THR A 21 3.56 -4.62 -0.77
C THR A 21 2.30 -4.51 -1.62
N VAL A 22 2.42 -3.97 -2.83
CA VAL A 22 1.31 -3.89 -3.77
C VAL A 22 0.92 -5.31 -4.20
N LEU A 23 -0.34 -5.68 -3.97
CA LEU A 23 -0.92 -6.93 -4.48
C LEU A 23 -1.60 -6.73 -5.82
N ARG A 24 -2.21 -5.55 -6.03
CA ARG A 24 -2.84 -5.18 -7.29
C ARG A 24 -2.65 -3.69 -7.55
N GLY A 25 -1.94 -3.39 -8.63
CA GLY A 25 -1.69 -2.04 -9.09
C GLY A 25 -2.88 -1.39 -9.80
N GLY A 26 -2.86 -0.07 -9.90
CA GLY A 26 -3.86 0.70 -10.63
C GLY A 26 -3.47 2.17 -10.75
N LYS A 27 -4.18 2.91 -11.62
CA LYS A 27 -3.94 4.36 -11.81
C LYS A 27 -4.60 5.21 -10.72
N LYS A 28 -5.74 4.76 -10.17
CA LYS A 28 -6.52 5.49 -9.15
C LYS A 28 -6.52 4.80 -7.79
N LYS A 29 -6.62 3.47 -7.79
CA LYS A 29 -6.72 2.62 -6.60
C LYS A 29 -5.66 1.54 -6.65
N VAL A 30 -5.09 1.21 -5.49
CA VAL A 30 -4.02 0.23 -5.32
C VAL A 30 -4.32 -0.62 -4.10
N TYR A 31 -4.21 -1.93 -4.22
CA TYR A 31 -4.38 -2.84 -3.08
C TYR A 31 -3.00 -3.18 -2.51
N VAL A 32 -2.84 -2.90 -1.23
CA VAL A 32 -1.56 -3.07 -0.53
C VAL A 32 -1.73 -4.07 0.60
N LYS A 33 -0.82 -5.04 0.67
CA LYS A 33 -0.63 -5.94 1.80
C LYS A 33 0.18 -5.21 2.86
N LEU A 34 -0.40 -5.05 4.05
CA LEU A 34 0.27 -4.54 5.24
C LEU A 34 0.43 -5.69 6.24
N GLU A 35 1.58 -5.73 6.91
CA GLU A 35 1.87 -6.72 7.95
C GLU A 35 2.05 -6.00 9.29
N SER A 36 1.30 -6.41 10.30
CA SER A 36 1.40 -5.85 11.65
C SER A 36 1.06 -6.91 12.69
N LEU A 37 1.89 -7.02 13.73
CA LEU A 37 1.68 -7.94 14.86
C LEU A 37 1.41 -9.41 14.42
N GLY A 38 2.06 -9.85 13.34
CA GLY A 38 1.89 -11.20 12.78
C GLY A 38 0.58 -11.40 12.00
N GLN A 39 -0.22 -10.36 11.81
CA GLN A 39 -1.43 -10.38 11.00
C GLN A 39 -1.18 -9.70 9.66
N VAL A 40 -1.80 -10.26 8.62
CA VAL A 40 -1.75 -9.73 7.26
C VAL A 40 -3.08 -9.06 6.94
N MET A 41 -3.05 -7.80 6.54
CA MET A 41 -4.23 -7.04 6.15
C MET A 41 -4.08 -6.55 4.71
N VAL A 42 -5.18 -6.55 3.96
CA VAL A 42 -5.22 -6.00 2.59
C VAL A 42 -6.08 -4.76 2.61
N VAL A 43 -5.50 -3.62 2.20
CA VAL A 43 -6.15 -2.32 2.22
C VAL A 43 -6.13 -1.70 0.83
N GLU A 44 -7.25 -1.11 0.42
CA GLU A 44 -7.35 -0.32 -0.80
C GLU A 44 -6.97 1.13 -0.50
N PHE A 45 -6.00 1.66 -1.24
CA PHE A 45 -5.56 3.05 -1.14
C PHE A 45 -5.77 3.79 -2.46
N PRO A 46 -6.13 5.10 -2.41
CA PRO A 46 -5.88 6.01 -3.52
C PRO A 46 -4.39 6.00 -3.89
N ALA A 47 -4.08 6.02 -5.18
CA ALA A 47 -2.69 6.00 -5.66
C ALA A 47 -1.87 7.20 -5.13
N GLU A 48 -2.51 8.33 -4.89
CA GLU A 48 -1.90 9.54 -4.31
C GLU A 48 -1.49 9.39 -2.85
N PHE A 49 -2.00 8.38 -2.13
CA PHE A 49 -1.63 8.14 -0.72
C PHE A 49 -0.39 7.27 -0.56
N LEU A 50 0.19 6.82 -1.67
CA LEU A 50 1.32 5.89 -1.67
C LEU A 50 2.53 6.52 -2.34
N SER A 51 3.70 6.28 -1.77
CA SER A 51 5.00 6.53 -2.42
C SER A 51 5.70 5.20 -2.68
N PRO A 52 6.28 4.99 -3.87
CA PRO A 52 7.19 3.86 -4.07
C PRO A 52 8.44 4.02 -3.20
N ILE A 53 8.98 2.89 -2.76
CA ILE A 53 10.27 2.77 -2.07
C ILE A 53 11.34 2.32 -3.06
#